data_AF-A0A1H9U1W3-F1
#
_entry.id   AF-A0A1H9U1W3-F1
#
_cell.length_a   1.000
_cell.length_b   1.000
_cell.length_c   1.000
_cell.angle_alpha   90.00
_cell.angle_beta   90.00
_cell.angle_gamma   90.00
#
_symmetry.space_group_name_H-M   'P 1'
#
loop_
_entity.id
_entity.type
_entity.pdbx_description
1 polymer ?
#
loop_
_entity_poly.entity_id
_entity_poly.type
_entity_poly.pdbx_seq_one_letter_code
_entity_poly.pdbx_strand_id
1 'polypeptide(L)'
;MRTQYDKEIKKMKKAMYSSKCDKSIIKSWIKSYEKTLKNKDKLIISYSQAKINLRKIAEGLRQLDQVLSDRKEWSPVKDNQYVNLITMLKGLENEYYHKLLIDENDANYNTRYHSMIELACKYNDFLHNRRRKDDSVMLKSEVENLLNLTDENLTDEDLSDFEVSYFLSNKKIEDLEGLSVKEKQELVSRVYRVEFIGPIKGEIIKMYETNNEEGAEAKALEFIELVTQ
;
A
#
# COMPACT_ATOMS: atom_id res chain seq x y z
N MET A 1 8.22 -12.07 21.75
CA MET A 1 8.76 -12.29 20.39
C MET A 1 10.17 -11.73 20.43
N ARG A 2 11.21 -12.57 20.24
CA ARG A 2 12.59 -12.10 20.17
C ARG A 2 12.87 -11.71 18.73
N THR A 3 13.36 -10.51 18.52
CA THR A 3 13.77 -10.03 17.19
C THR A 3 15.21 -10.46 16.94
N GLN A 4 15.61 -10.59 15.67
CA GLN A 4 17.02 -10.83 15.35
C GLN A 4 17.93 -9.70 15.86
N TYR A 5 17.36 -8.50 16.02
CA TYR A 5 18.04 -7.27 16.47
C TYR A 5 17.96 -7.02 17.98
N ASP A 6 17.47 -7.98 18.78
CA ASP A 6 17.32 -7.82 20.24
C ASP A 6 18.66 -7.50 20.91
N LYS A 7 19.77 -8.00 20.36
CA LYS A 7 21.13 -7.78 20.90
C LYS A 7 21.58 -6.34 20.62
N GLU A 8 21.37 -5.87 19.41
CA GLU A 8 21.71 -4.54 18.90
C GLU A 8 20.92 -3.48 19.69
N ILE A 9 19.61 -3.68 19.85
CA ILE A 9 18.75 -2.78 20.63
C ILE A 9 19.17 -2.76 22.10
N LYS A 10 19.51 -3.92 22.70
CA LYS A 10 20.01 -3.96 24.09
C LYS A 10 21.33 -3.21 24.24
N LYS A 11 22.27 -3.37 23.30
CA LYS A 11 23.54 -2.65 23.29
C LYS A 11 23.30 -1.14 23.18
N MET A 12 22.50 -0.71 22.21
CA MET A 12 22.19 0.70 21.97
C MET A 12 21.49 1.33 23.18
N LYS A 13 20.49 0.64 23.74
CA LYS A 13 19.80 1.08 24.97
C LYS A 13 20.76 1.29 26.14
N LYS A 14 21.70 0.38 26.36
CA LYS A 14 22.69 0.50 27.45
C LYS A 14 23.62 1.69 27.21
N ALA A 15 24.06 1.90 25.98
CA ALA A 15 24.92 3.01 25.59
C ALA A 15 24.21 4.36 25.78
N MET A 16 22.96 4.49 25.32
CA MET A 16 22.14 5.70 25.53
C MET A 16 21.92 6.02 27.02
N TYR A 17 21.60 5.02 27.84
CA TYR A 17 21.44 5.23 29.29
C TYR A 17 22.73 5.66 30.00
N SER A 18 23.89 5.30 29.46
CA SER A 18 25.20 5.71 29.99
C SER A 18 25.59 7.13 29.54
N SER A 19 24.92 7.67 28.52
CA SER A 19 25.26 8.93 27.84
C SER A 19 24.24 10.05 28.09
N LYS A 20 23.60 10.05 29.28
CA LYS A 20 22.61 11.07 29.71
C LYS A 20 21.43 11.28 28.73
N CYS A 21 21.09 10.28 27.92
CA CYS A 21 19.92 10.28 27.06
C CYS A 21 18.62 10.21 27.88
N ASP A 22 17.52 10.71 27.32
CA ASP A 22 16.22 10.71 27.97
C ASP A 22 15.63 9.29 28.04
N LYS A 23 15.54 8.77 29.26
CA LYS A 23 15.04 7.41 29.53
C LYS A 23 13.56 7.24 29.15
N SER A 24 12.77 8.31 29.21
CA SER A 24 11.34 8.26 28.85
C SER A 24 11.15 8.12 27.34
N ILE A 25 11.93 8.86 26.54
CA ILE A 25 11.94 8.76 25.08
C ILE A 25 12.35 7.35 24.64
N ILE A 26 13.46 6.83 25.18
CA ILE A 26 13.96 5.50 24.85
C ILE A 26 12.93 4.41 25.20
N LYS A 27 12.31 4.49 26.39
CA LYS A 27 11.28 3.52 26.78
C LYS A 27 10.05 3.59 25.89
N SER A 28 9.59 4.79 25.54
CA SER A 28 8.44 4.99 24.65
C SER A 28 8.72 4.42 23.26
N TRP A 29 9.90 4.73 22.70
CA TRP A 29 10.31 4.25 21.40
C TRP A 29 10.41 2.72 21.34
N ILE A 30 11.07 2.09 22.33
CA ILE A 30 11.15 0.62 22.41
C ILE A 30 9.76 0.00 22.47
N LYS A 31 8.85 0.56 23.27
CA LYS A 31 7.48 0.07 23.36
C LYS A 31 6.75 0.14 22.01
N SER A 32 6.94 1.25 21.28
CA SER A 32 6.34 1.43 19.95
C SER A 32 6.94 0.48 18.92
N TYR A 33 8.25 0.27 18.96
CA TYR A 33 8.97 -0.68 18.12
C TYR A 33 8.48 -2.12 18.34
N GLU A 34 8.44 -2.58 19.60
CA GLU A 34 7.99 -3.93 19.95
C GLU A 34 6.52 -4.16 19.56
N LYS A 35 5.66 -3.16 19.75
CA LYS A 35 4.26 -3.22 19.32
C LYS A 35 4.13 -3.34 17.81
N THR A 36 4.91 -2.58 17.06
CA THR A 36 4.93 -2.59 15.59
C THR A 36 5.33 -3.96 15.07
N LEU A 37 6.43 -4.52 15.57
CA LEU A 37 6.90 -5.84 15.15
C LEU A 37 5.96 -6.97 15.47
N LYS A 38 5.28 -6.93 16.63
CA LYS A 38 4.30 -7.94 17.01
C LYS A 38 3.15 -8.03 16.00
N ASN A 39 2.82 -6.92 15.35
CA ASN A 39 1.69 -6.83 14.42
C ASN A 39 2.13 -6.78 12.94
N LYS A 40 3.43 -6.61 12.63
CA LYS A 40 3.98 -6.37 11.29
C LYS A 40 3.43 -7.36 10.27
N ASP A 41 3.65 -8.66 10.49
CA ASP A 41 3.25 -9.70 9.55
C ASP A 41 1.75 -9.66 9.23
N LYS A 42 0.90 -9.55 10.27
CA LYS A 42 -0.57 -9.50 10.08
C LYS A 42 -0.99 -8.28 9.25
N LEU A 43 -0.45 -7.11 9.57
CA LEU A 43 -0.83 -5.85 8.93
C LEU A 43 -0.32 -5.79 7.49
N ILE A 44 0.91 -6.24 7.25
CA ILE A 44 1.52 -6.25 5.93
C ILE A 44 0.91 -7.29 5.01
N ILE A 45 0.55 -8.48 5.50
CA ILE A 45 -0.13 -9.47 4.66
C ILE A 45 -1.40 -8.88 4.05
N SER A 46 -2.23 -8.18 4.85
CA SER A 46 -3.47 -7.57 4.35
C SER A 46 -3.20 -6.43 3.37
N TYR A 47 -2.29 -5.52 3.70
CA TYR A 47 -1.94 -4.39 2.83
C TYR A 47 -1.32 -4.85 1.49
N SER A 48 -0.34 -5.75 1.55
CA SER A 48 0.36 -6.26 0.38
C SER A 48 -0.58 -7.09 -0.51
N GLN A 49 -1.47 -7.89 0.08
CA GLN A 49 -2.45 -8.65 -0.70
C GLN A 49 -3.41 -7.72 -1.46
N ALA A 50 -3.92 -6.66 -0.80
CA ALA A 50 -4.75 -5.67 -1.45
C ALA A 50 -4.00 -4.94 -2.58
N LYS A 51 -2.75 -4.52 -2.35
CA LYS A 51 -1.90 -3.88 -3.37
C LYS A 51 -1.64 -4.80 -4.56
N ILE A 52 -1.40 -6.10 -4.33
CA ILE A 52 -1.24 -7.11 -5.38
C ILE A 52 -2.52 -7.26 -6.19
N ASN A 53 -3.67 -7.37 -5.54
CA ASN A 53 -4.96 -7.52 -6.20
C ASN A 53 -5.30 -6.27 -7.03
N LEU A 54 -5.03 -5.07 -6.50
CA LEU A 54 -5.24 -3.83 -7.22
C LEU A 54 -4.34 -3.71 -8.46
N ARG A 55 -3.07 -4.14 -8.38
CA ARG A 55 -2.17 -4.24 -9.54
C ARG A 55 -2.67 -5.23 -10.60
N LYS A 56 -3.22 -6.38 -10.17
CA LYS A 56 -3.83 -7.36 -11.08
C LYS A 56 -5.06 -6.78 -11.79
N ILE A 57 -5.87 -5.99 -11.08
CA ILE A 57 -7.00 -5.26 -11.66
C ILE A 57 -6.50 -4.28 -12.72
N ALA A 58 -5.53 -3.42 -12.42
CA ALA A 58 -4.98 -2.46 -13.38
C ALA A 58 -4.47 -3.16 -14.64
N GLU A 59 -3.70 -4.23 -14.48
CA GLU A 59 -3.20 -5.02 -15.61
C GLU A 59 -4.32 -5.68 -16.41
N GLY A 60 -5.32 -6.25 -15.74
CA GLY A 60 -6.51 -6.80 -16.38
C GLY A 60 -7.30 -5.77 -17.18
N LEU A 61 -7.43 -4.54 -16.66
CA LEU A 61 -8.11 -3.43 -17.34
C LEU A 61 -7.32 -2.95 -18.56
N ARG A 62 -5.99 -2.86 -18.49
CA ARG A 62 -5.15 -2.55 -19.67
C ARG A 62 -5.28 -3.60 -20.76
N GLN A 63 -5.25 -4.88 -20.40
CA GLN A 63 -5.45 -5.98 -21.34
C GLN A 63 -6.86 -5.94 -21.95
N LEU A 64 -7.87 -5.64 -21.13
CA LEU A 64 -9.25 -5.51 -21.60
C LEU A 64 -9.41 -4.33 -22.57
N ASP A 65 -8.82 -3.17 -22.27
CA ASP A 65 -8.80 -2.01 -23.17
C ASP A 65 -8.14 -2.34 -24.53
N GLN A 66 -7.03 -3.09 -24.50
CA GLN A 66 -6.36 -3.55 -25.72
C GLN A 66 -7.25 -4.49 -26.55
N VAL A 67 -7.91 -5.46 -25.91
CA VAL A 67 -8.85 -6.38 -26.57
C VAL A 67 -10.01 -5.62 -27.22
N LEU A 68 -10.56 -4.61 -26.53
CA LEU A 68 -11.66 -3.79 -27.03
C LEU A 68 -11.24 -2.80 -28.13
N SER A 69 -10.00 -2.31 -28.10
CA SER A 69 -9.47 -1.35 -29.07
C SER A 69 -9.12 -1.98 -30.42
N ASP A 70 -8.74 -3.25 -30.42
CA ASP A 70 -8.22 -3.93 -31.61
C ASP A 70 -9.37 -4.38 -32.53
N ARG A 71 -9.83 -3.44 -33.39
CA ARG A 71 -11.01 -3.55 -34.31
C ARG A 71 -10.94 -4.65 -35.38
N LYS A 72 -9.92 -5.50 -35.39
CA LYS A 72 -9.93 -6.70 -36.24
C LYS A 72 -11.12 -7.57 -35.86
N GLU A 73 -11.67 -8.31 -36.83
CA GLU A 73 -12.79 -9.21 -36.58
C GLU A 73 -12.54 -10.06 -35.33
N TRP A 74 -13.55 -10.13 -34.48
CA TRP A 74 -13.51 -10.98 -33.30
C TRP A 74 -13.23 -12.42 -33.73
N SER A 75 -12.27 -13.04 -33.07
CA SER A 75 -11.86 -14.42 -33.30
C SER A 75 -12.09 -15.23 -32.03
N PRO A 76 -12.20 -16.56 -32.12
CA PRO A 76 -12.33 -17.42 -30.94
C PRO A 76 -11.21 -17.20 -29.90
N VAL A 77 -10.01 -16.83 -30.35
CA VAL A 77 -8.89 -16.49 -29.47
C VAL A 77 -9.17 -15.20 -28.69
N LYS A 78 -9.67 -14.16 -29.35
CA LYS A 78 -10.06 -12.90 -28.70
C LYS A 78 -11.27 -13.07 -27.79
N ASP A 79 -12.25 -13.86 -28.19
CA ASP A 79 -13.42 -14.19 -27.36
C ASP A 79 -12.96 -14.86 -26.05
N ASN A 80 -12.07 -15.85 -26.13
CA ASN A 80 -11.52 -16.51 -24.94
C ASN A 80 -10.70 -15.56 -24.06
N GLN A 81 -9.87 -14.69 -24.65
CA GLN A 81 -9.12 -13.68 -23.90
C GLN A 81 -10.05 -12.75 -23.13
N TYR A 82 -11.10 -12.25 -23.79
CA TYR A 82 -12.12 -11.40 -23.18
C TYR A 82 -12.83 -12.08 -22.01
N VAL A 83 -13.32 -13.31 -22.21
CA VAL A 83 -14.01 -14.10 -21.18
C VAL A 83 -13.10 -14.35 -19.96
N ASN A 84 -11.84 -14.70 -20.20
CA ASN A 84 -10.87 -14.95 -19.13
C ASN A 84 -10.59 -13.68 -18.31
N LEU A 85 -10.44 -12.53 -18.98
CA LEU A 85 -10.21 -11.25 -18.33
C LEU A 85 -11.38 -10.86 -17.42
N ILE A 86 -12.62 -10.96 -17.91
CA ILE A 86 -13.80 -10.66 -17.10
C ILE A 86 -13.94 -11.61 -15.93
N THR A 87 -13.71 -12.90 -16.15
CA THR A 87 -13.79 -13.90 -15.08
C THR A 87 -12.78 -13.58 -13.97
N MET A 88 -11.55 -13.21 -14.36
CA MET A 88 -10.50 -12.79 -13.41
C MET A 88 -10.86 -11.50 -12.67
N LEU A 89 -11.29 -10.45 -13.38
CA LEU A 89 -11.71 -9.19 -12.77
C LEU A 89 -12.90 -9.39 -11.82
N LYS A 90 -13.91 -10.16 -12.22
CA LYS A 90 -15.03 -10.53 -11.35
C LYS A 90 -14.59 -11.29 -10.10
N GLY A 91 -13.62 -12.20 -10.25
CA GLY A 91 -13.05 -12.93 -9.12
C GLY A 91 -12.23 -12.08 -8.14
N LEU A 92 -11.85 -10.85 -8.52
CA LEU A 92 -11.15 -9.90 -7.67
C LEU A 92 -12.09 -8.89 -7.00
N GLU A 93 -13.40 -8.97 -7.26
CA GLU A 93 -14.39 -8.10 -6.61
C GLU A 93 -14.29 -8.24 -5.08
N ASN A 94 -14.16 -7.11 -4.38
CA ASN A 94 -13.95 -7.01 -2.93
C ASN A 94 -12.61 -7.52 -2.38
N GLU A 95 -11.71 -8.04 -3.21
CA GLU A 95 -10.41 -8.59 -2.77
C GLU A 95 -9.28 -7.53 -2.70
N TYR A 96 -9.56 -6.28 -3.07
CA TYR A 96 -8.59 -5.17 -3.16
C TYR A 96 -8.74 -4.12 -2.04
N TYR A 97 -9.65 -4.32 -1.10
CA TYR A 97 -9.90 -3.33 -0.04
C TYR A 97 -8.78 -3.26 0.97
N HIS A 98 -8.35 -2.03 1.27
CA HIS A 98 -7.48 -1.73 2.39
C HIS A 98 -7.58 -0.23 2.74
N LYS A 99 -7.56 0.11 4.03
CA LYS A 99 -7.74 1.50 4.51
C LYS A 99 -6.71 2.50 3.94
N LEU A 100 -5.49 2.04 3.67
CA LEU A 100 -4.42 2.83 3.02
C LEU A 100 -4.53 2.92 1.48
N LEU A 101 -5.37 2.10 0.87
CA LEU A 101 -5.67 2.10 -0.56
C LEU A 101 -7.14 2.51 -0.72
N ILE A 102 -7.96 1.60 -1.25
CA ILE A 102 -9.40 1.76 -1.44
C ILE A 102 -10.15 1.22 -0.22
N ASP A 103 -10.98 2.05 0.38
CA ASP A 103 -11.87 1.67 1.48
C ASP A 103 -13.04 0.83 0.97
N GLU A 104 -13.54 -0.10 1.78
CA GLU A 104 -14.78 -0.84 1.47
C GLU A 104 -15.99 0.09 1.27
N ASN A 105 -15.94 1.30 1.83
CA ASN A 105 -16.97 2.33 1.71
C ASN A 105 -16.68 3.37 0.61
N ASP A 106 -15.65 3.17 -0.22
CA ASP A 106 -15.36 4.06 -1.35
C ASP A 106 -16.42 3.89 -2.44
N ALA A 107 -17.51 4.66 -2.31
CA ALA A 107 -18.62 4.59 -3.24
C ALA A 107 -18.23 4.93 -4.68
N ASN A 108 -17.21 5.79 -4.87
CA ASN A 108 -16.76 6.16 -6.21
C ASN A 108 -16.11 4.96 -6.90
N TYR A 109 -15.11 4.35 -6.27
CA TYR A 109 -14.43 3.20 -6.86
C TYR A 109 -15.38 1.99 -7.00
N ASN A 110 -16.15 1.69 -5.96
CA ASN A 110 -17.03 0.51 -5.94
C ASN A 110 -18.13 0.57 -7.01
N THR A 111 -18.76 1.74 -7.17
CA THR A 111 -19.80 1.91 -8.20
C THR A 111 -19.20 1.75 -9.59
N ARG A 112 -18.01 2.29 -9.83
CA ARG A 112 -17.31 2.17 -11.13
C ARG A 112 -16.89 0.75 -11.42
N TYR A 113 -16.34 0.06 -10.43
CA TYR A 113 -15.98 -1.35 -10.54
C TYR A 113 -17.20 -2.20 -10.91
N HIS A 114 -18.30 -2.01 -10.18
CA HIS A 114 -19.53 -2.75 -10.42
C HIS A 114 -20.13 -2.47 -11.80
N SER A 115 -20.27 -1.20 -12.19
CA SER A 115 -20.78 -0.81 -13.52
C SER A 115 -19.92 -1.36 -14.66
N MET A 116 -18.58 -1.35 -14.51
CA MET A 116 -17.67 -1.94 -15.49
C MET A 116 -17.92 -3.46 -15.65
N ILE A 117 -18.02 -4.20 -14.54
CA ILE A 117 -18.30 -5.65 -14.56
C ILE A 117 -19.66 -5.94 -15.21
N GLU A 118 -20.71 -5.20 -14.87
CA GLU A 118 -22.05 -5.39 -15.45
C GLU A 118 -22.04 -5.17 -16.97
N LEU A 119 -21.42 -4.09 -17.44
CA LEU A 119 -21.28 -3.81 -18.87
C LEU A 119 -20.44 -4.87 -19.57
N ALA A 120 -19.36 -5.35 -18.93
CA ALA A 120 -18.48 -6.35 -19.50
C ALA A 120 -19.21 -7.70 -19.66
N CYS A 121 -19.99 -8.12 -18.65
CA CYS A 121 -20.83 -9.31 -18.72
C CYS A 121 -21.94 -9.16 -19.76
N LYS A 122 -22.63 -8.01 -19.81
CA LYS A 122 -23.66 -7.75 -20.82
C LYS A 122 -23.08 -7.81 -22.24
N TYR A 123 -21.92 -7.21 -22.45
CA TYR A 123 -21.23 -7.26 -23.73
C TYR A 123 -20.84 -8.70 -24.12
N ASN A 124 -20.47 -9.54 -23.15
CA ASN A 124 -20.21 -10.97 -23.34
C ASN A 124 -21.44 -11.71 -23.90
N ASP A 125 -22.63 -11.46 -23.34
CA ASP A 125 -23.87 -12.12 -23.76
C ASP A 125 -24.28 -11.75 -25.20
N PHE A 126 -23.75 -10.64 -25.73
CA PHE A 126 -24.02 -10.14 -27.07
C PHE A 126 -22.84 -10.28 -28.05
N LEU A 127 -21.85 -11.13 -27.74
CA LEU A 127 -20.62 -11.33 -28.56
C LEU A 127 -20.86 -11.63 -30.06
N HIS A 128 -22.10 -11.90 -30.49
CA HIS A 128 -22.47 -12.13 -31.88
C HIS A 128 -23.68 -11.32 -32.40
N ASN A 129 -24.06 -10.21 -31.74
CA ASN A 129 -25.23 -9.38 -32.11
C ASN A 129 -24.85 -7.98 -32.63
N ARG A 130 -25.65 -7.38 -33.53
CA ARG A 130 -25.46 -6.01 -34.06
C ARG A 130 -25.52 -4.89 -33.00
N ARG A 131 -26.12 -5.14 -31.83
CA ARG A 131 -26.12 -4.19 -30.67
C ARG A 131 -24.74 -3.94 -30.06
N ARG A 132 -23.73 -4.70 -30.48
CA ARG A 132 -22.35 -4.66 -30.00
C ARG A 132 -21.65 -3.30 -30.14
N LYS A 133 -22.01 -2.47 -31.13
CA LYS A 133 -21.22 -1.25 -31.43
C LYS A 133 -21.39 -0.15 -30.38
N ASP A 134 -22.61 0.07 -29.88
CA ASP A 134 -22.88 1.13 -28.89
C ASP A 134 -22.47 0.69 -27.48
N ASP A 135 -22.76 -0.57 -27.12
CA ASP A 135 -22.33 -1.16 -25.84
C ASP A 135 -20.78 -1.26 -25.74
N SER A 136 -20.07 -1.45 -26.86
CA SER A 136 -18.59 -1.45 -26.89
C SER A 136 -17.98 -0.11 -26.51
N VAL A 137 -18.59 1.00 -26.94
CA VAL A 137 -18.06 2.35 -26.66
C VAL A 137 -18.26 2.68 -25.19
N MET A 138 -19.43 2.36 -24.64
CA MET A 138 -19.72 2.55 -23.22
C MET A 138 -18.79 1.70 -22.34
N LEU A 139 -18.64 0.41 -22.66
CA LEU A 139 -17.73 -0.48 -21.93
C LEU A 139 -16.29 0.04 -21.97
N LYS A 140 -15.81 0.46 -23.15
CA LYS A 140 -14.46 1.02 -23.28
C LYS A 140 -14.27 2.25 -22.37
N SER A 141 -15.24 3.17 -22.36
CA SER A 141 -15.18 4.34 -21.50
C SER A 141 -15.16 3.98 -20.01
N GLU A 142 -15.95 3.00 -19.55
CA GLU A 142 -15.90 2.56 -18.15
C GLU A 142 -14.60 1.82 -17.80
N VAL A 143 -14.00 1.08 -18.74
CA VAL A 143 -12.66 0.49 -18.56
C VAL A 143 -11.60 1.56 -18.39
N GLU A 144 -11.57 2.59 -19.27
CA GLU A 144 -10.63 3.71 -19.17
C GLU A 144 -10.83 4.49 -17.86
N ASN A 145 -12.07 4.79 -17.48
CA ASN A 145 -12.39 5.50 -16.23
C ASN A 145 -11.93 4.72 -15.00
N LEU A 146 -12.25 3.43 -14.93
CA LEU A 146 -11.85 2.59 -13.81
C LEU A 146 -10.34 2.42 -13.75
N LEU A 147 -9.68 2.22 -14.90
CA LEU A 147 -8.22 2.10 -14.96
C LEU A 147 -7.54 3.36 -14.41
N ASN A 148 -8.01 4.55 -14.78
CA ASN A 148 -7.49 5.80 -14.24
C ASN A 148 -7.64 5.87 -12.71
N LEU A 149 -8.82 5.53 -12.18
CA LEU A 149 -9.03 5.47 -10.72
C LEU A 149 -8.13 4.42 -10.07
N THR A 150 -7.96 3.24 -10.68
CA THR A 150 -7.07 2.19 -10.16
C THR A 150 -5.64 2.67 -10.11
N ASP A 151 -5.16 3.33 -11.17
CA ASP A 151 -3.80 3.86 -11.25
C ASP A 151 -3.57 5.02 -10.27
N GLU A 152 -4.55 5.90 -10.05
CA GLU A 152 -4.48 6.93 -8.98
C GLU A 152 -4.34 6.32 -7.57
N ASN A 153 -4.93 5.14 -7.35
CA ASN A 153 -4.81 4.38 -6.11
C ASN A 153 -3.55 3.49 -6.04
N LEU A 154 -2.80 3.38 -7.14
CA LEU A 154 -1.52 2.69 -7.25
C LEU A 154 -0.39 3.69 -7.39
N THR A 155 0.05 4.25 -6.27
CA THR A 155 1.18 5.16 -6.21
C THR A 155 2.52 4.46 -6.48
N ASP A 156 3.47 5.22 -7.02
CA ASP A 156 4.86 4.79 -7.17
C ASP A 156 5.67 4.85 -5.85
N GLU A 157 5.14 5.48 -4.81
CA GLU A 157 5.81 5.53 -3.51
C GLU A 157 5.84 4.15 -2.83
N ASP A 158 7.04 3.76 -2.41
CA ASP A 158 7.29 2.50 -1.74
C ASP A 158 7.50 2.75 -0.24
N LEU A 159 6.38 2.78 0.49
CA LEU A 159 6.42 2.73 1.95
C LEU A 159 7.01 1.40 2.39
N SER A 160 7.96 1.43 3.32
CA SER A 160 8.48 0.21 3.91
C SER A 160 7.41 -0.54 4.72
N ASP A 161 7.56 -1.86 4.80
CA ASP A 161 6.70 -2.71 5.63
C ASP A 161 6.65 -2.23 7.10
N PHE A 162 7.76 -1.69 7.60
CA PHE A 162 7.81 -1.17 8.96
C PHE A 162 7.04 0.15 9.09
N GLU A 163 7.13 1.06 8.11
CA GLU A 163 6.36 2.31 8.09
C GLU A 163 4.85 2.06 8.16
N VAL A 164 4.35 1.21 7.27
CA VAL A 164 2.94 0.84 7.21
C VAL A 164 2.51 0.19 8.53
N SER A 165 3.30 -0.77 9.03
CA SER A 165 3.01 -1.45 10.29
C SER A 165 3.02 -0.51 11.48
N TYR A 166 3.95 0.46 11.50
CA TYR A 166 4.07 1.44 12.56
C TYR A 166 2.83 2.32 12.61
N PHE A 167 2.40 2.86 11.47
CA PHE A 167 1.21 3.69 11.38
C PHE A 167 -0.02 2.91 11.83
N LEU A 168 -0.30 1.75 11.22
CA LEU A 168 -1.48 0.94 11.52
C LEU A 168 -1.49 0.40 12.96
N SER A 169 -0.32 0.21 13.57
CA SER A 169 -0.24 -0.22 14.98
C SER A 169 -0.45 0.92 15.96
N ASN A 170 -0.06 2.16 15.63
CA ASN A 170 0.08 3.24 16.60
C ASN A 170 -0.86 4.42 16.35
N LYS A 171 -1.49 4.49 15.19
CA LYS A 171 -2.39 5.57 14.78
C LYS A 171 -3.82 5.08 14.61
N LYS A 172 -4.70 6.06 14.55
CA LYS A 172 -6.12 5.87 14.31
C LYS A 172 -6.35 5.79 12.81
N ILE A 173 -7.20 4.85 12.39
CA ILE A 173 -7.51 4.68 10.97
C ILE A 173 -8.38 5.86 10.50
N GLU A 174 -9.13 6.47 11.42
CA GLU A 174 -9.93 7.66 11.21
C GLU A 174 -9.08 8.86 10.75
N ASP A 175 -7.78 8.90 11.06
CA ASP A 175 -6.85 9.92 10.57
C ASP A 175 -6.64 9.84 9.03
N LEU A 176 -7.11 8.76 8.39
CA LEU A 176 -7.02 8.53 6.94
C LEU A 176 -8.30 8.91 6.18
N GLU A 177 -9.39 9.22 6.88
CA GLU A 177 -10.67 9.50 6.26
C GLU A 177 -10.62 10.78 5.40
N GLY A 178 -11.19 10.70 4.19
CA GLY A 178 -11.23 11.82 3.25
C GLY A 178 -9.91 12.10 2.53
N LEU A 179 -8.81 11.42 2.87
CA LEU A 179 -7.53 11.56 2.18
C LEU A 179 -7.49 10.70 0.91
N SER A 180 -6.88 11.21 -0.14
CA SER A 180 -6.44 10.41 -1.31
C SER A 180 -5.35 9.42 -0.90
N VAL A 181 -5.12 8.37 -1.71
CA VAL A 181 -4.07 7.37 -1.40
C VAL A 181 -2.69 8.02 -1.28
N LYS A 182 -2.39 9.00 -2.13
CA LYS A 182 -1.14 9.76 -2.04
C LYS A 182 -1.02 10.49 -0.70
N GLU A 183 -2.05 11.22 -0.28
CA GLU A 183 -2.06 11.92 1.01
C GLU A 183 -1.96 10.94 2.20
N LYS A 184 -2.60 9.76 2.10
CA LYS A 184 -2.46 8.69 3.11
C LYS A 184 -1.00 8.24 3.23
N GLN A 185 -0.30 8.07 2.11
CA GLN A 185 1.10 7.63 2.12
C GLN A 185 2.05 8.69 2.63
N GLU A 186 1.86 9.94 2.20
CA GLU A 186 2.59 11.10 2.74
C GLU A 186 2.39 11.20 4.26
N LEU A 187 1.15 10.98 4.74
CA LEU A 187 0.85 10.96 6.17
C LEU A 187 1.57 9.81 6.89
N VAL A 188 1.53 8.59 6.34
CA VAL A 188 2.24 7.43 6.91
C VAL A 188 3.73 7.69 7.02
N SER A 189 4.39 8.13 5.94
CA SER A 189 5.83 8.40 5.96
C SER A 189 6.18 9.57 6.87
N ARG A 190 5.39 10.66 6.86
CA ARG A 190 5.58 11.80 7.77
C ARG A 190 5.49 11.37 9.23
N VAL A 191 4.46 10.62 9.60
CA VAL A 191 4.26 10.12 10.96
C VAL A 191 5.44 9.25 11.38
N TYR A 192 5.88 8.33 10.52
CA TYR A 192 7.03 7.49 10.82
C TYR A 192 8.32 8.32 11.00
N ARG A 193 8.62 9.24 10.08
CA ARG A 193 9.82 10.10 10.16
C ARG A 193 9.82 11.00 11.40
N VAL A 194 8.69 11.62 11.70
CA VAL A 194 8.61 12.61 12.78
C VAL A 194 8.45 11.95 14.15
N GLU A 195 7.62 10.91 14.26
CA GLU A 195 7.23 10.36 15.56
C GLU A 195 7.99 9.09 15.95
N PHE A 196 8.47 8.31 14.97
CA PHE A 196 9.30 7.13 15.24
C PHE A 196 10.79 7.45 15.12
N ILE A 197 11.23 7.97 13.98
CA ILE A 197 12.66 8.22 13.71
C ILE A 197 13.16 9.42 14.52
N GLY A 198 12.47 10.57 14.45
CA GLY A 198 12.92 11.82 15.05
C GLY A 198 13.37 11.70 16.52
N PRO A 199 12.52 11.15 17.43
CA PRO A 199 12.85 11.07 18.84
C PRO A 199 14.08 10.20 19.12
N ILE A 200 14.17 9.02 18.50
CA ILE A 200 15.30 8.11 18.76
C ILE A 200 16.58 8.59 18.07
N LYS A 201 16.48 9.19 16.88
CA LYS A 201 17.61 9.77 16.18
C LYS A 201 18.28 10.84 17.05
N GLY A 202 17.49 11.72 17.67
CA GLY A 202 18.00 12.73 18.61
C GLY A 202 18.77 12.12 19.78
N GLU A 203 18.26 11.05 20.39
CA GLU A 203 18.94 10.37 21.50
C GLU A 203 20.21 9.63 21.07
N ILE A 204 20.22 9.00 19.88
CA ILE A 204 21.41 8.33 19.36
C ILE A 204 22.50 9.35 18.99
N ILE A 205 22.14 10.47 18.37
CA ILE A 205 23.08 11.56 18.06
C ILE A 205 23.70 12.08 19.36
N LYS A 206 22.87 12.41 20.35
CA LYS A 206 23.32 12.87 21.68
C LYS A 206 24.27 11.88 22.35
N MET A 207 24.01 10.58 22.23
CA MET A 207 24.90 9.53 22.73
C MET A 207 26.27 9.59 22.06
N TYR A 208 26.34 9.68 20.72
CA TYR A 208 27.60 9.75 19.99
C TYR A 208 28.37 11.05 20.25
N GLU A 209 27.67 12.19 20.31
CA GLU A 209 28.27 13.49 20.63
C GLU A 209 28.86 13.51 22.05
N THR A 210 28.17 12.91 23.02
CA THR A 210 28.67 12.79 24.40
C THR A 210 29.97 11.97 24.48
N ASN A 211 30.17 11.05 23.54
CA ASN A 211 31.35 10.19 23.44
C ASN A 211 32.43 10.76 22.50
N ASN A 212 32.25 11.98 21.96
CA ASN A 212 33.14 12.61 20.97
C ASN A 212 33.34 11.75 19.70
N GLU A 213 32.31 11.04 19.27
CA GLU A 213 32.35 10.25 18.04
C GLU A 213 31.88 11.06 16.82
N GLU A 214 32.66 11.04 15.74
CA GLU A 214 32.27 11.64 14.47
C GLU A 214 31.18 10.83 13.75
N GLY A 215 30.44 11.50 12.86
CA GLY A 215 29.42 10.87 12.01
C GLY A 215 28.15 10.44 12.76
N ALA A 216 27.82 11.09 13.89
CA ALA A 216 26.70 10.75 14.75
C ALA A 216 25.36 10.60 14.00
N GLU A 217 25.08 11.50 13.04
CA GLU A 217 23.84 11.48 12.26
C GLU A 217 23.76 10.26 11.33
N ALA A 218 24.84 9.95 10.61
CA ALA A 218 24.90 8.79 9.72
C ALA A 218 24.74 7.48 10.51
N LYS A 219 25.47 7.34 11.62
CA LYS A 219 25.37 6.18 12.52
C LYS A 219 23.96 6.01 13.11
N ALA A 220 23.28 7.11 13.42
CA ALA A 220 21.91 7.07 13.92
C ALA A 220 20.94 6.55 12.85
N LEU A 221 21.07 7.01 11.61
CA LEU A 221 20.26 6.53 10.49
C LEU A 221 20.54 5.04 10.19
N GLU A 222 21.81 4.64 10.12
CA GLU A 222 22.21 3.24 9.91
C GLU A 222 21.62 2.30 10.98
N PHE A 223 21.66 2.70 12.25
CA PHE A 223 21.07 1.89 13.31
C PHE A 223 19.55 1.76 13.16
N ILE A 224 18.87 2.86 12.83
CA ILE A 224 17.41 2.85 12.66
C ILE A 224 17.02 1.98 11.48
N GLU A 225 17.68 2.15 10.33
CA GLU A 225 17.46 1.33 9.14
C GLU A 225 17.70 -0.16 9.46
N LEU A 226 18.79 -0.50 10.15
CA LEU A 226 19.10 -1.87 10.54
C LEU A 226 17.96 -2.53 11.32
N VAL A 227 17.37 -1.82 12.29
CA VAL A 227 16.35 -2.40 13.17
C VAL A 227 14.95 -2.37 12.57
N THR A 228 14.70 -1.56 11.53
CA THR A 228 13.39 -1.46 10.88
C THR A 228 13.27 -2.25 9.58
N GLN A 229 14.31 -2.95 9.14
CA GLN A 229 14.24 -3.91 8.02
C GLN A 229 13.19 -5.01 8.28
#